data_AF-A0A0G3ENR4-F1
#
_entry.id   AF-A0A0G3ENR4-F1
#
_cell.length_a   1.000
_cell.length_b   1.000
_cell.length_c   1.000
_cell.angle_alpha   90.00
_cell.angle_beta   90.00
_cell.angle_gamma   90.00
#
_symmetry.space_group_name_H-M   'P 1'
#
loop_
_entity.id
_entity.type
_entity.pdbx_description
1 polymer ?
#
loop_
_entity_poly.entity_id
_entity_poly.type
_entity_poly.pdbx_seq_one_letter_code
_entity_poly.pdbx_strand_id
1 'polypeptide(L)'
;MKVLSILIRAGTCVCLGGALAGCYTSTPQWDSQFGNAVTEATARQTLNPDASQDQAPVMGIDGVSAKHAIDQYQKSFVHPQQDANAFTIGVGGASAGSR
;
A
#
# COMPACT_ATOMS: atom_id res chain seq x y z
N MET A 1 -0.11 44.20 -47.16
CA MET A 1 -1.02 43.05 -46.89
C MET A 1 -0.28 41.71 -46.81
N LYS A 2 0.65 41.38 -47.73
CA LYS A 2 1.42 40.12 -47.70
C LYS A 2 2.23 39.89 -46.41
N VAL A 3 2.82 40.95 -45.85
CA VAL A 3 3.62 40.87 -44.60
C VAL A 3 2.75 40.53 -43.38
N LEU A 4 1.51 41.04 -43.32
CA LEU A 4 0.56 40.73 -42.26
C LEU A 4 0.15 39.26 -42.28
N SER A 5 -0.08 38.69 -43.48
CA SER A 5 -0.42 37.27 -43.64
C SER A 5 0.73 36.32 -43.29
N ILE A 6 1.99 36.75 -43.50
CA ILE A 6 3.20 35.96 -43.14
C ILE A 6 3.39 35.93 -41.61
N LEU A 7 3.19 37.07 -40.93
CA LEU A 7 3.31 37.15 -39.48
C LEU A 7 2.23 36.33 -38.76
N ILE A 8 0.99 36.34 -39.27
CA ILE A 8 -0.11 35.51 -38.72
C ILE A 8 0.21 34.01 -38.87
N ARG A 9 0.69 33.58 -40.04
CA ARG A 9 1.06 32.18 -40.29
C ARG A 9 2.23 31.70 -39.42
N ALA A 10 3.26 32.55 -39.26
CA ALA A 10 4.38 32.26 -38.38
C ALA A 10 3.94 32.14 -36.91
N GLY A 11 3.07 33.04 -36.45
CA GLY A 11 2.48 32.97 -35.11
C GLY A 11 1.70 31.68 -34.86
N THR A 12 0.85 31.27 -35.80
CA THR A 12 0.09 30.02 -35.68
C THR A 12 0.97 28.77 -35.64
N CYS A 13 2.09 28.75 -36.37
CA CYS A 13 3.01 27.62 -36.40
C CYS A 13 3.78 27.46 -35.08
N VAL A 14 4.19 28.57 -34.46
CA VAL A 14 4.85 28.56 -33.14
C VAL A 14 3.88 28.12 -32.03
N CYS A 15 2.64 28.58 -32.06
CA CYS A 15 1.63 28.17 -31.08
C CYS A 15 1.28 26.67 -31.18
N LEU A 16 1.16 26.12 -32.39
CA LEU A 16 0.98 24.67 -32.56
C LEU A 16 2.22 23.91 -32.07
N GLY A 17 3.44 24.32 -32.44
CA GLY A 17 4.66 23.64 -32.00
C GLY A 17 4.83 23.57 -30.48
N GLY A 18 4.47 24.63 -29.75
CA GLY A 18 4.50 24.67 -28.29
C GLY A 18 3.47 23.76 -27.62
N ALA A 19 2.28 23.60 -28.22
CA ALA A 19 1.23 22.73 -27.69
C ALA A 19 1.58 21.23 -27.80
N LEU A 20 2.36 20.83 -28.82
CA LEU A 20 2.78 19.44 -29.01
C LEU A 20 3.96 19.02 -28.12
N ALA A 21 4.71 19.97 -27.55
CA ALA A 21 5.83 19.68 -26.65
C ALA A 21 5.42 18.98 -25.33
N GLY A 22 4.12 18.99 -25.00
CA GLY A 22 3.57 18.24 -23.85
C GLY A 22 3.32 16.75 -24.12
N CYS A 23 3.25 16.31 -25.38
CA CYS A 23 2.92 14.93 -25.74
C CYS A 23 4.13 13.98 -25.86
N TYR A 24 5.35 14.52 -25.80
CA TYR A 24 6.59 13.73 -25.78
C TYR A 24 7.56 14.28 -24.73
N THR A 25 7.05 14.51 -23.52
CA THR A 25 7.94 14.58 -22.38
C THR A 25 8.40 13.15 -22.13
N SER A 26 9.72 12.90 -22.24
CA SER A 26 10.34 11.86 -21.43
C SER A 26 9.72 11.97 -20.03
N THR A 27 9.46 10.87 -19.35
CA THR A 27 8.85 10.89 -18.01
C THR A 27 9.92 10.80 -16.92
N PRO A 28 10.98 11.66 -16.87
CA PRO A 28 12.07 11.50 -15.92
C PRO A 28 11.58 11.72 -14.49
N GLN A 29 10.56 12.55 -14.30
CA GLN A 29 9.96 12.75 -12.97
C GLN A 29 9.21 11.51 -12.47
N TRP A 30 8.60 10.71 -13.35
CA TRP A 30 7.85 9.51 -12.94
C TRP A 30 8.75 8.29 -12.80
N ASP A 31 9.74 8.16 -13.67
CA ASP A 31 10.73 7.09 -13.62
C ASP A 31 11.62 7.21 -12.37
N SER A 32 12.02 8.44 -11.99
CA SER A 32 12.83 8.69 -10.79
C SER A 32 12.12 8.40 -9.46
N GLN A 33 10.79 8.42 -9.44
CA GLN A 33 9.99 8.15 -8.24
C GLN A 33 9.32 6.77 -8.26
N PHE A 34 9.58 5.97 -9.28
CA PHE A 34 9.06 4.60 -9.38
C PHE A 34 9.55 3.77 -8.19
N GLY A 35 8.61 3.14 -7.47
CA GLY A 35 8.91 2.29 -6.31
C GLY A 35 8.93 3.01 -4.95
N ASN A 36 8.95 4.35 -4.91
CA ASN A 36 8.97 5.10 -3.65
C ASN A 36 7.83 4.72 -2.70
N ALA A 37 6.61 4.55 -3.22
CA ALA A 37 5.45 4.16 -2.42
C ALA A 37 5.61 2.77 -1.75
N VAL A 38 6.24 1.82 -2.46
CA VAL A 38 6.48 0.46 -1.92
C VAL A 38 7.62 0.50 -0.90
N THR A 39 8.69 1.24 -1.18
CA THR A 39 9.78 1.45 -0.23
C THR A 39 9.28 2.11 1.05
N GLU A 40 8.41 3.12 0.94
CA GLU A 40 7.81 3.78 2.10
C GLU A 40 6.88 2.83 2.86
N ALA A 41 5.98 2.12 2.18
CA ALA A 41 5.11 1.13 2.82
C ALA A 41 5.91 0.06 3.57
N THR A 42 7.00 -0.43 2.96
CA THR A 42 7.90 -1.41 3.55
C THR A 42 8.60 -0.85 4.78
N ALA A 43 9.12 0.39 4.71
CA ALA A 43 9.74 1.05 5.85
C ALA A 43 8.77 1.22 7.02
N ARG A 44 7.49 1.49 6.74
CA ARG A 44 6.43 1.61 7.76
C ARG A 44 5.99 0.27 8.35
N GLN A 45 6.15 -0.81 7.60
CA GLN A 45 5.83 -2.19 8.03
C GLN A 45 7.03 -2.90 8.67
N THR A 46 8.25 -2.36 8.53
CA THR A 46 9.45 -2.95 9.10
C THR A 46 9.48 -2.71 10.60
N LEU A 47 9.27 -3.78 11.38
CA LEU A 47 9.21 -3.73 12.84
C LEU A 47 10.56 -3.34 13.48
N ASN A 48 11.66 -3.87 12.95
CA ASN A 48 13.01 -3.57 13.41
C ASN A 48 13.96 -3.40 12.21
N PRO A 49 14.32 -2.17 11.83
CA PRO A 49 15.24 -1.92 10.72
C PRO A 49 16.68 -2.34 11.02
N ASP A 50 17.08 -2.41 12.29
CA ASP A 50 18.44 -2.75 12.72
C ASP A 50 18.60 -4.24 13.09
N ALA A 51 17.63 -5.09 12.74
CA ALA A 51 17.60 -6.51 13.10
C ALA A 51 18.85 -7.29 12.65
N SER A 52 19.53 -6.86 11.58
CA SER A 52 20.77 -7.48 11.11
C SER A 52 22.00 -7.19 11.97
N GLN A 53 21.95 -6.12 12.77
CA GLN A 53 23.03 -5.73 13.68
C GLN A 53 22.82 -6.25 15.10
N ASP A 54 21.61 -6.76 15.39
CA ASP A 54 21.28 -7.32 16.70
C ASP A 54 22.03 -8.65 16.91
N GLN A 55 22.94 -8.64 17.89
CA GLN A 55 23.69 -9.83 18.33
C GLN A 55 23.03 -10.54 19.51
N ALA A 56 21.87 -10.05 19.98
CA ALA A 56 21.15 -10.71 21.05
C ALA A 56 20.81 -12.16 20.64
N PRO A 57 20.96 -13.13 21.56
CA PRO A 57 20.54 -14.50 21.29
C PRO A 57 19.03 -14.50 21.03
N VAL A 58 18.61 -15.19 19.98
CA VAL A 58 17.18 -15.34 19.66
C VAL A 58 16.50 -16.02 20.85
N MET A 59 15.60 -15.29 21.51
CA MET A 59 14.73 -15.85 22.55
C MET A 59 13.67 -16.71 21.86
N GLY A 60 14.00 -17.97 21.62
CA GLY A 60 13.08 -18.96 21.07
C GLY A 60 11.96 -19.34 22.04
N ILE A 61 11.11 -20.26 21.62
CA ILE A 61 10.01 -20.78 22.47
C ILE A 61 10.54 -21.97 23.28
N ASP A 62 10.06 -22.17 24.50
CA ASP A 62 10.44 -23.37 25.27
C ASP A 62 9.87 -24.65 24.64
N GLY A 63 10.54 -25.78 24.82
CA GLY A 63 10.16 -27.03 24.16
C GLY A 63 8.77 -27.55 24.55
N VAL A 64 8.29 -27.25 25.75
CA VAL A 64 6.97 -27.67 26.22
C VAL A 64 5.89 -26.85 25.52
N SER A 65 6.05 -25.54 25.46
CA SER A 65 5.19 -24.65 24.66
C SER A 65 5.21 -25.00 23.18
N ALA A 66 6.38 -25.35 22.62
CA ALA A 66 6.50 -25.81 21.24
C ALA A 66 5.66 -27.05 20.96
N LYS A 67 5.78 -28.05 21.83
CA LYS A 67 4.96 -29.26 21.76
C LYS A 67 3.48 -28.93 21.84
N HIS A 68 3.07 -28.11 22.80
CA HIS A 68 1.66 -27.75 22.96
C HIS A 68 1.11 -27.00 21.75
N ALA A 69 1.89 -26.11 21.13
CA ALA A 69 1.51 -25.40 19.92
C ALA A 69 1.26 -26.37 18.75
N ILE A 70 2.16 -27.32 18.52
CA ILE A 70 1.99 -28.35 17.48
C ILE A 70 0.82 -29.29 17.79
N ASP A 71 0.66 -29.73 19.05
CA ASP A 71 -0.47 -30.56 19.47
C ASP A 71 -1.81 -29.85 19.24
N GLN A 72 -1.91 -28.55 19.55
CA GLN A 72 -3.11 -27.76 19.30
C GLN A 72 -3.37 -27.58 17.81
N TYR A 73 -2.32 -27.31 17.02
CA TYR A 73 -2.42 -27.22 15.57
C TYR A 73 -3.00 -28.52 14.98
N GLN A 74 -2.44 -29.68 15.37
CA GLN A 74 -2.95 -30.98 14.93
C GLN A 74 -4.40 -31.23 15.38
N LYS A 75 -4.73 -30.89 16.64
CA LYS A 75 -6.10 -31.03 17.16
C LYS A 75 -7.10 -30.16 16.41
N SER A 76 -6.71 -28.99 15.92
CA SER A 76 -7.61 -28.10 15.19
C SER A 76 -8.18 -28.72 13.91
N PHE A 77 -7.47 -29.66 13.28
CA PHE A 77 -7.95 -30.39 12.10
C PHE A 77 -8.94 -31.52 12.44
N VAL A 78 -8.85 -32.09 13.65
CA VAL A 78 -9.74 -33.17 14.11
C VAL A 78 -10.97 -32.60 14.83
N HIS A 79 -10.77 -31.50 15.56
CA HIS A 79 -11.78 -30.76 16.29
C HIS A 79 -11.67 -29.28 15.90
N PRO A 80 -12.33 -28.87 14.79
CA PRO A 80 -12.43 -27.46 14.44
C PRO A 80 -12.91 -26.68 15.66
N GLN A 81 -12.11 -25.71 16.11
CA GLN A 81 -12.48 -24.87 17.24
C GLN A 81 -13.81 -24.19 16.87
N GLN A 82 -14.86 -24.44 17.65
CA GLN A 82 -16.11 -23.70 17.48
C GLN A 82 -15.83 -22.27 17.88
N ASP A 83 -15.94 -21.33 16.93
CA ASP A 83 -15.80 -19.91 17.21
C ASP A 83 -16.82 -19.51 18.28
N ALA A 84 -16.36 -19.39 19.53
CA ALA A 84 -17.22 -19.07 20.67
C ALA A 84 -17.87 -17.68 20.55
N ASN A 85 -17.42 -16.85 19.61
CA ASN A 85 -17.88 -15.47 19.42
C ASN A 85 -17.99 -15.05 17.94
N ALA A 86 -18.52 -15.89 17.05
CA ALA A 86 -18.72 -15.52 15.64
C ALA A 86 -19.80 -14.43 15.42
N PHE A 87 -20.61 -14.07 16.43
CA PHE A 87 -21.77 -13.17 16.27
C PHE A 87 -21.98 -12.16 17.42
N THR A 88 -20.94 -11.48 17.90
CA THR A 88 -21.09 -10.33 18.82
C THR A 88 -20.65 -8.99 18.24
N ILE A 89 -20.68 -8.85 16.91
CA ILE A 89 -20.76 -7.54 16.27
C ILE A 89 -22.23 -7.11 16.33
N GLY A 90 -22.60 -6.52 17.47
CA GLY A 90 -23.93 -5.96 17.72
C GLY A 90 -24.20 -4.80 16.78
N VAL A 91 -24.90 -5.07 15.68
CA VAL A 91 -25.64 -4.04 14.95
C VAL A 91 -26.82 -3.63 15.85
N GLY A 92 -26.91 -2.34 16.16
CA GLY A 92 -27.76 -1.78 17.21
C GLY A 92 -29.20 -2.29 17.20
N GLY A 93 -29.61 -2.89 18.30
CA GLY A 93 -31.02 -3.15 18.59
C GLY A 93 -31.76 -1.83 18.70
N ALA A 94 -32.71 -1.61 17.79
CA ALA A 94 -33.69 -0.55 17.88
C ALA A 94 -34.52 -0.74 19.16
N SER A 95 -34.26 0.07 20.19
CA SER A 95 -35.18 0.30 21.30
C SER A 95 -35.77 1.69 21.17
N ALA A 96 -37.07 1.70 20.85
CA ALA A 96 -37.95 2.85 20.81
C ALA A 96 -37.77 3.78 22.02
N GLY A 97 -37.42 5.03 21.75
CA GLY A 97 -37.56 6.16 22.67
C GLY A 97 -38.69 7.05 22.19
N SER A 98 -39.90 6.80 22.70
CA SER A 98 -41.01 7.75 22.63
C SER A 98 -40.67 8.96 23.50
N ARG A 99 -40.49 10.12 22.87
CA ARG A 99 -40.83 11.48 23.33
C ARG A 99 -40.46 12.49 22.26
#